data_AF-A0A562ZU68-F1
#
_entry.id   AF-A0A562ZU68-F1
#
_cell.length_a   1.000
_cell.length_b   1.000
_cell.length_c   1.000
_cell.angle_alpha   90.00
_cell.angle_beta   90.00
_cell.angle_gamma   90.00
#
_symmetry.space_group_name_H-M   'P 1'
#
loop_
_entity.id
_entity.type
_entity.pdbx_description
1 polymer ?
#
loop_
_entity_poly.entity_id
_entity_poly.type
_entity_poly.pdbx_seq_one_letter_code
_entity_poly.pdbx_strand_id
1 'polypeptide(L)'
;MTQAEFGVLVGVSQQAVSEFVKAAALGPSAAAGDMLVAYCERLREMAAGRLGESGGLDLVQERAALARSQRIGQDQKNAVASGEFAPVGLLADVLGMAGGSVVERFEQLEAALRKACPDLPDEAKITIATVIAAARNEWIRTTAKLVTTRLDALLADAGDDPLEDDSEEDAD
;
A
#
# COMPACT_ATOMS: atom_id res chain seq x y z
N MET A 1 -6.87 -35.64 -44.33
CA MET A 1 -5.80 -34.73 -43.90
C MET A 1 -5.35 -35.16 -42.53
N THR A 2 -4.06 -35.40 -42.35
CA THR A 2 -3.47 -35.82 -41.07
C THR A 2 -3.14 -34.60 -40.19
N GLN A 3 -2.91 -34.79 -38.89
CA GLN A 3 -2.46 -33.71 -37.99
C GLN A 3 -1.12 -33.12 -38.42
N ALA A 4 -0.23 -33.93 -39.00
CA ALA A 4 1.04 -33.46 -39.55
C ALA A 4 0.83 -32.54 -40.76
N GLU A 5 -0.06 -32.93 -41.68
CA GLU A 5 -0.43 -32.10 -42.83
C GLU A 5 -1.13 -30.80 -42.40
N PHE A 6 -1.98 -30.86 -41.38
CA PHE A 6 -2.62 -29.68 -40.80
C PHE A 6 -1.59 -28.73 -40.15
N GLY A 7 -0.61 -29.26 -39.42
CA GLY A 7 0.46 -28.46 -38.83
C GLY A 7 1.26 -27.68 -39.87
N VAL A 8 1.59 -28.32 -41.00
CA VAL A 8 2.24 -27.65 -42.13
C VAL A 8 1.34 -26.56 -42.72
N LEU A 9 0.03 -26.82 -42.85
CA LEU A 9 -0.94 -25.86 -43.40
C LEU A 9 -1.06 -24.58 -42.55
N VAL A 10 -1.11 -24.71 -41.22
CA VAL A 10 -1.28 -23.59 -40.30
C VAL A 10 0.04 -23.04 -39.74
N GLY A 11 1.18 -23.62 -40.13
CA GLY A 11 2.52 -23.15 -39.77
C GLY A 11 2.97 -23.47 -38.34
N VAL A 12 2.49 -24.57 -37.74
CA VAL A 12 2.87 -25.02 -36.39
C VAL A 12 3.36 -26.46 -36.39
N SER A 13 4.05 -26.88 -35.33
CA SER A 13 4.54 -28.26 -35.22
C SER A 13 3.37 -29.25 -35.07
N GLN A 14 3.56 -30.50 -35.53
CA GLN A 14 2.56 -31.56 -35.34
C GLN A 14 2.28 -31.81 -33.85
N GLN A 15 3.30 -31.66 -32.99
CA GLN A 15 3.15 -31.75 -31.53
C GLN A 15 2.16 -30.70 -31.01
N ALA A 16 2.31 -29.44 -31.44
CA ALA A 16 1.39 -28.36 -31.09
C ALA A 16 -0.04 -28.61 -31.61
N VAL A 17 -0.19 -29.23 -32.79
CA VAL A 17 -1.51 -29.65 -33.30
C VAL A 17 -2.11 -30.76 -32.43
N SER A 18 -1.33 -31.76 -32.04
CA SER A 18 -1.78 -32.86 -31.18
C SER A 18 -2.19 -32.36 -29.79
N GLU A 19 -1.42 -31.47 -29.19
CA GLU A 19 -1.76 -30.82 -27.91
C GLU A 19 -3.03 -29.99 -28.02
N PHE A 20 -3.17 -29.20 -29.08
CA PHE A 20 -4.36 -28.42 -29.36
C PHE A 20 -5.60 -29.28 -29.59
N VAL A 21 -5.51 -30.36 -30.38
CA VAL A 21 -6.63 -31.28 -30.64
C VAL A 21 -7.13 -31.88 -29.32
N LYS A 22 -6.22 -32.23 -28.41
CA LYS A 22 -6.58 -32.69 -27.05
C LYS A 22 -7.23 -31.57 -26.24
N ALA A 23 -6.64 -30.38 -26.22
CA ALA A 23 -7.14 -29.23 -25.45
C ALA A 23 -8.52 -28.73 -25.94
N ALA A 24 -8.77 -28.79 -27.24
CA ALA A 24 -10.05 -28.44 -27.87
C ALA A 24 -11.08 -29.59 -27.80
N ALA A 25 -10.76 -30.69 -27.11
CA ALA A 25 -11.58 -31.90 -27.02
C ALA A 25 -12.03 -32.44 -28.41
N LEU A 26 -11.22 -32.20 -29.44
CA LEU A 26 -11.46 -32.69 -30.78
C LEU A 26 -11.05 -34.16 -30.83
N GLY A 27 -11.90 -35.01 -31.41
CA GLY A 27 -11.60 -36.43 -31.53
C GLY A 27 -10.28 -36.70 -32.29
N PRO A 28 -9.62 -37.85 -32.10
CA PRO A 28 -8.32 -38.15 -32.74
C PRO A 28 -8.34 -38.12 -34.27
N SER A 29 -9.53 -38.24 -34.88
CA SER A 29 -9.78 -38.19 -36.32
C SER A 29 -10.65 -37.00 -36.73
N ALA A 30 -10.58 -35.87 -36.00
CA ALA A 30 -11.33 -34.67 -36.31
C ALA A 30 -11.12 -34.20 -37.77
N ALA A 31 -12.19 -33.69 -38.39
CA ALA A 31 -12.10 -33.19 -39.75
C ALA A 31 -11.25 -31.91 -39.77
N ALA A 32 -10.58 -31.67 -40.91
CA ALA A 32 -9.72 -30.49 -41.07
C ALA A 32 -10.47 -29.16 -40.92
N GLY A 33 -11.75 -29.12 -41.31
CA GLY A 33 -12.61 -27.95 -41.10
C GLY A 33 -12.83 -27.65 -39.61
N ASP A 34 -13.10 -28.68 -38.81
CA ASP A 34 -13.31 -28.52 -37.37
C ASP A 34 -12.03 -28.08 -36.65
N MET A 35 -10.89 -28.66 -37.03
CA MET A 35 -9.57 -28.23 -36.54
C MET A 35 -9.28 -26.77 -36.90
N LEU A 36 -9.63 -26.32 -38.11
CA LEU A 36 -9.43 -24.94 -38.55
C LEU A 36 -10.30 -23.95 -37.77
N VAL A 37 -11.59 -24.25 -37.60
CA VAL A 37 -12.53 -23.40 -36.86
C VAL A 37 -12.07 -23.25 -35.41
N ALA A 38 -11.79 -24.35 -34.73
CA ALA A 38 -11.34 -24.34 -33.35
C ALA A 38 -9.97 -23.64 -33.20
N TYR A 39 -9.07 -23.77 -34.20
CA TYR A 39 -7.78 -23.08 -34.19
C TYR A 39 -7.95 -21.56 -34.35
N CYS A 40 -8.83 -21.12 -35.26
CA CYS A 40 -9.16 -19.71 -35.42
C CYS A 40 -9.84 -19.11 -34.17
N GLU A 41 -10.72 -19.86 -33.50
CA GLU A 41 -11.32 -19.46 -32.23
C GLU A 41 -10.26 -19.27 -31.15
N ARG A 42 -9.35 -20.24 -30.99
CA ARG A 42 -8.22 -20.13 -30.06
C ARG A 42 -7.34 -18.90 -30.33
N LEU A 43 -7.06 -18.59 -31.60
CA LEU A 43 -6.32 -17.38 -31.97
C LEU A 43 -7.06 -16.09 -31.62
N ARG A 44 -8.40 -16.07 -31.73
CA ARG A 44 -9.21 -14.92 -31.31
C ARG A 44 -9.19 -14.74 -29.80
N GLU A 45 -9.24 -15.83 -29.04
CA GLU A 45 -9.16 -15.79 -27.57
C GLU A 45 -7.77 -15.33 -27.08
N MET A 46 -6.70 -15.81 -27.72
CA MET A 46 -5.33 -15.33 -27.46
C MET A 46 -5.17 -13.84 -27.81
N ALA A 47 -5.66 -13.41 -28.98
CA ALA A 47 -5.59 -12.01 -29.40
C ALA A 47 -6.47 -11.08 -28.53
N ALA A 48 -7.58 -11.60 -28.00
CA ALA A 48 -8.41 -10.89 -27.04
C ALA A 48 -7.77 -10.84 -25.63
N GLY A 49 -6.66 -11.54 -25.42
CA GLY A 49 -5.99 -11.67 -24.14
C GLY A 49 -6.91 -12.30 -23.10
N ARG A 50 -7.61 -13.37 -23.48
CA ARG A 50 -8.40 -14.25 -22.58
C ARG A 50 -7.78 -15.63 -22.40
N LEU A 51 -6.73 -15.91 -23.16
CA LEU A 51 -5.97 -17.16 -23.13
C LEU A 51 -4.48 -16.80 -22.93
N GLY A 52 -3.95 -17.07 -21.74
CA GLY A 52 -2.53 -16.91 -21.43
C GLY A 52 -1.67 -17.95 -22.15
N GLU A 53 -0.40 -17.62 -22.41
CA GLU A 53 0.48 -18.47 -23.25
C GLU A 53 0.92 -19.78 -22.57
N SER A 54 0.90 -19.87 -21.24
CA SER A 54 1.00 -21.14 -20.50
C SER A 54 0.73 -20.88 -19.01
N GLY A 55 -0.43 -21.27 -18.48
CA GLY A 55 -0.70 -21.36 -17.03
C GLY A 55 -0.55 -20.10 -16.16
N GLY A 56 -0.16 -18.95 -16.73
CA GLY A 56 -0.04 -17.66 -16.04
C GLY A 56 -1.35 -16.88 -16.09
N LEU A 57 -1.59 -16.07 -15.05
CA LEU A 57 -2.75 -15.19 -14.92
C LEU A 57 -2.97 -14.38 -16.21
N ASP A 58 -4.24 -14.29 -16.61
CA ASP A 58 -4.67 -13.67 -17.85
C ASP A 58 -4.33 -12.16 -17.86
N LEU A 59 -3.80 -11.61 -18.96
CA LEU A 59 -3.37 -10.20 -19.05
C LEU A 59 -4.50 -9.22 -18.69
N VAL A 60 -5.74 -9.60 -18.95
CA VAL A 60 -6.93 -8.85 -18.55
C VAL A 60 -7.09 -8.82 -17.02
N GLN A 61 -6.81 -9.92 -16.33
CA GLN A 61 -6.86 -10.00 -14.87
C GLN A 61 -5.75 -9.15 -14.23
N GLU A 62 -4.52 -9.19 -14.75
CA GLU A 62 -3.42 -8.34 -14.27
C GLU A 62 -3.74 -6.84 -14.45
N ARG A 63 -4.29 -6.47 -15.61
CA ARG A 63 -4.74 -5.09 -15.87
C ARG A 63 -5.86 -4.66 -14.93
N ALA A 64 -6.80 -5.55 -14.62
CA ALA A 64 -7.86 -5.28 -13.66
C ALA A 64 -7.30 -5.10 -12.24
N ALA A 65 -6.32 -5.92 -11.83
CA ALA A 65 -5.63 -5.79 -10.55
C ALA A 65 -4.85 -4.47 -10.45
N LEU A 66 -4.12 -4.11 -11.49
CA LEU A 66 -3.41 -2.84 -11.58
C LEU A 66 -4.38 -1.65 -11.51
N ALA A 67 -5.50 -1.71 -12.22
CA ALA A 67 -6.51 -0.65 -12.18
C ALA A 67 -7.12 -0.47 -10.79
N ARG A 68 -7.36 -1.56 -10.04
CA ARG A 68 -7.81 -1.50 -8.65
C ARG A 68 -6.77 -0.84 -7.75
N SER A 69 -5.50 -1.24 -7.86
CA SER A 69 -4.39 -0.65 -7.10
C SER A 69 -4.22 0.85 -7.40
N GLN A 70 -4.29 1.24 -8.67
CA GLN A 70 -4.22 2.64 -9.09
C GLN A 70 -5.39 3.47 -8.53
N ARG A 71 -6.61 2.92 -8.52
CA ARG A 71 -7.76 3.59 -7.91
C ARG A 71 -7.54 3.86 -6.43
N ILE A 72 -7.10 2.85 -5.67
CA ILE A 72 -6.78 3.00 -4.23
C ILE A 72 -5.70 4.08 -4.04
N GLY A 73 -4.64 4.05 -4.82
CA GLY A 73 -3.58 5.07 -4.76
C GLY A 73 -4.09 6.47 -5.10
N GLN A 74 -5.04 6.59 -6.04
CA GLN A 74 -5.66 7.87 -6.37
C GLN A 74 -6.60 8.35 -5.25
N ASP A 75 -7.36 7.45 -4.64
CA ASP A 75 -8.24 7.75 -3.51
C ASP A 75 -7.43 8.27 -2.32
N GLN A 76 -6.27 7.65 -2.01
CA GLN A 76 -5.35 8.15 -0.98
C GLN A 76 -4.82 9.55 -1.30
N LYS A 77 -4.41 9.80 -2.55
CA LYS A 77 -3.96 11.14 -2.98
C LYS A 77 -5.07 12.18 -2.86
N ASN A 78 -6.30 11.81 -3.23
CA ASN A 78 -7.46 12.67 -3.09
C ASN A 78 -7.77 12.98 -1.62
N ALA A 79 -7.66 11.97 -0.74
CA ALA A 79 -7.89 12.13 0.68
C ALA A 79 -6.80 12.97 1.37
N VAL A 80 -5.56 12.92 0.89
CA VAL A 80 -4.51 13.87 1.30
C VAL A 80 -4.83 15.28 0.80
N ALA A 81 -5.26 15.43 -0.46
CA ALA A 81 -5.61 16.72 -1.04
C ALA A 81 -6.84 17.38 -0.39
N SER A 82 -7.81 16.57 0.07
CA SER A 82 -8.98 17.04 0.83
C SER A 82 -8.66 17.37 2.29
N GLY A 83 -7.46 17.03 2.77
CA GLY A 83 -7.05 17.24 4.17
C GLY A 83 -7.60 16.19 5.15
N GLU A 84 -8.20 15.11 4.66
CA GLU A 84 -8.67 13.99 5.49
C GLU A 84 -7.51 13.10 5.95
N PHE A 85 -6.42 13.05 5.18
CA PHE A 85 -5.17 12.37 5.54
C PHE A 85 -4.01 13.34 5.65
N ALA A 86 -3.38 13.40 6.83
CA ALA A 86 -2.15 14.14 7.05
C ALA A 86 -0.95 13.18 7.21
N PRO A 87 0.19 13.45 6.55
CA PRO A 87 1.40 12.66 6.75
C PRO A 87 1.86 12.74 8.21
N VAL A 88 2.03 11.60 8.87
CA VAL A 88 2.41 11.54 10.30
C VAL A 88 3.72 12.25 10.56
N GLY A 89 4.71 12.11 9.67
CA GLY A 89 6.00 12.81 9.77
C GLY A 89 5.84 14.33 9.78
N LEU A 90 5.01 14.88 8.90
CA LEU A 90 4.74 16.32 8.84
C LEU A 90 4.06 16.82 10.12
N LEU A 91 3.11 16.06 10.67
CA LEU A 91 2.47 16.41 11.94
C LEU A 91 3.46 16.40 13.11
N ALA A 92 4.35 15.41 13.14
CA ALA A 92 5.39 15.31 14.16
C ALA A 92 6.38 16.50 14.08
N ASP A 93 6.81 16.85 12.87
CA ASP A 93 7.70 17.99 12.63
C ASP A 93 7.07 19.31 13.05
N VAL A 94 5.81 19.55 12.66
CA VAL A 94 5.06 20.76 13.04
C VAL A 94 4.88 20.85 14.55
N LEU A 95 4.52 19.74 15.21
CA LEU A 95 4.36 19.72 16.66
C LEU A 95 5.69 19.94 17.38
N GLY A 96 6.78 19.36 16.89
CA GLY A 96 8.13 19.57 17.42
C GLY A 96 8.57 21.03 17.32
N MET A 97 8.38 21.65 16.15
CA MET A 97 8.68 23.07 15.92
C MET A 97 7.82 23.98 16.81
N ALA A 98 6.51 23.72 16.90
CA ALA A 98 5.61 24.50 17.72
C ALA A 98 5.94 24.37 19.22
N GLY A 99 6.19 23.15 19.70
CA GLY A 99 6.57 22.88 21.08
C GLY A 99 7.89 23.54 21.47
N GLY A 100 8.90 23.48 20.59
CA GLY A 100 10.19 24.15 20.81
C GLY A 100 10.05 25.66 20.96
N SER A 101 9.23 26.30 20.12
CA SER A 101 8.99 27.75 20.19
C SER A 101 8.33 28.18 21.51
N VAL A 102 7.41 27.37 22.05
CA VAL A 102 6.77 27.64 23.35
C VAL A 102 7.77 27.53 24.50
N VAL A 103 8.63 26.50 24.49
CA VAL A 103 9.68 26.32 25.51
C VAL A 103 10.65 27.51 25.50
N GLU A 104 11.07 27.94 24.33
CA GLU A 104 11.97 29.10 24.17
C GLU A 104 11.34 30.39 24.75
N ARG A 105 10.05 30.62 24.49
CA ARG A 105 9.32 31.78 25.06
C ARG A 105 9.28 31.75 26.58
N PHE A 106 9.13 30.57 27.19
CA PHE A 106 9.14 30.42 28.65
C PHE A 106 10.51 30.71 29.25
N GLU A 107 11.60 30.31 28.60
CA GLU A 107 12.96 30.61 29.06
C GLU A 107 13.27 32.12 28.97
N GLN A 108 12.74 32.80 27.96
CA GLN A 108 12.89 34.25 27.81
C GLN A 108 12.07 35.08 28.81
N LEU A 109 11.04 34.49 29.43
CA LEU A 109 10.08 35.20 30.28
C LEU A 109 10.74 35.85 31.50
N GLU A 110 11.73 35.20 32.12
CA GLU A 110 12.44 35.75 33.29
C GLU A 110 13.15 37.06 32.95
N ALA A 111 13.88 37.07 31.83
CA ALA A 111 14.57 38.28 31.35
C ALA A 111 13.57 39.39 30.99
N ALA A 112 12.44 39.03 30.38
CA ALA A 112 11.37 39.98 30.05
C ALA A 112 10.73 40.57 31.32
N LEU A 113 10.45 39.75 32.34
CA LEU A 113 9.91 40.17 33.64
C LEU A 113 10.86 41.12 34.36
N ARG A 114 12.16 40.81 34.39
CA ARG A 114 13.17 41.67 35.03
C ARG A 114 13.24 43.05 34.38
N LYS A 115 13.02 43.12 33.06
CA LYS A 115 13.02 44.37 32.29
C LYS A 115 11.70 45.16 32.44
N ALA A 116 10.56 44.49 32.38
CA ALA A 116 9.24 45.12 32.40
C ALA A 116 8.76 45.48 33.82
N CYS A 117 9.14 44.68 34.81
CA CYS A 117 8.72 44.80 36.21
C CYS A 117 9.94 44.73 37.14
N PRO A 118 10.81 45.75 37.16
CA PRO A 118 12.05 45.74 37.94
C PRO A 118 11.80 45.63 39.45
N ASP A 119 10.72 46.23 39.93
CA ASP A 119 10.35 46.27 41.36
C ASP A 119 9.49 45.08 41.81
N LEU A 120 9.36 44.04 40.97
CA LEU A 120 8.61 42.85 41.33
C LEU A 120 9.26 42.18 42.56
N PRO A 121 8.50 41.88 43.63
CA PRO A 121 9.04 41.21 44.82
C PRO A 121 9.66 39.84 44.47
N ASP A 122 10.73 39.48 45.16
CA ASP A 122 11.44 38.23 44.86
C ASP A 122 10.59 36.98 45.13
N GLU A 123 9.71 37.04 46.13
CA GLU A 123 8.72 35.98 46.39
C GLU A 123 7.81 35.76 45.18
N ALA A 124 7.33 36.83 44.54
CA ALA A 124 6.50 36.75 43.34
C ALA A 124 7.29 36.20 42.14
N LYS A 125 8.57 36.59 41.97
CA LYS A 125 9.45 36.05 40.93
C LYS A 125 9.64 34.54 41.10
N ILE A 126 9.88 34.09 42.33
CA ILE A 126 10.04 32.67 42.67
C ILE A 126 8.76 31.90 42.35
N THR A 127 7.59 32.42 42.71
CA THR A 127 6.30 31.79 42.38
C THR A 127 6.12 31.65 40.87
N ILE A 128 6.39 32.70 40.09
CA ILE A 128 6.26 32.66 38.63
C ILE A 128 7.22 31.64 38.02
N ALA A 129 8.51 31.68 38.39
CA ALA A 129 9.50 30.74 37.91
C ALA A 129 9.12 29.28 38.22
N THR A 130 8.56 29.03 39.41
CA THR A 130 8.09 27.70 39.82
C THR A 130 6.94 27.21 38.95
N VAL A 131 5.93 28.06 38.69
CA VAL A 131 4.78 27.70 37.86
C VAL A 131 5.20 27.45 36.41
N ILE A 132 6.09 28.27 35.85
CA ILE A 132 6.61 28.11 34.49
C ILE A 132 7.42 26.83 34.35
N ALA A 133 8.29 26.54 35.33
CA ALA A 133 9.05 25.30 35.34
C ALA A 133 8.13 24.07 35.45
N ALA A 134 7.09 24.13 36.28
CA ALA A 134 6.09 23.07 36.37
C ALA A 134 5.34 22.86 35.04
N ALA A 135 4.91 23.95 34.39
CA ALA A 135 4.23 23.89 33.09
C ALA A 135 5.13 23.28 32.00
N ARG A 136 6.40 23.69 31.94
CA ARG A 136 7.39 23.12 30.99
C ARG A 136 7.59 21.62 31.23
N ASN A 137 7.78 21.23 32.49
CA ASN A 137 8.02 19.83 32.85
C ASN A 137 6.80 18.95 32.57
N GLU A 138 5.59 19.45 32.82
CA GLU A 138 4.35 18.74 32.48
C GLU A 138 4.21 18.58 30.97
N TRP A 139 4.42 19.65 30.19
CA TRP A 139 4.36 19.57 28.73
C TRP A 139 5.29 18.50 28.16
N ILE A 140 6.56 18.47 28.61
CA ILE A 140 7.54 17.45 28.20
C ILE A 140 7.03 16.05 28.54
N ARG A 141 6.54 15.86 29.78
CA ARG A 141 6.05 14.56 30.26
C ARG A 141 4.83 14.08 29.47
N THR A 142 3.83 14.94 29.27
CA THR A 142 2.61 14.61 28.52
C THR A 142 2.94 14.29 27.06
N THR A 143 3.83 15.08 26.44
CA THR A 143 4.25 14.85 25.05
C THR A 143 5.02 13.54 24.91
N ALA A 144 5.97 13.26 25.81
CA ALA A 144 6.69 11.99 25.83
C ALA A 144 5.73 10.80 26.00
N LYS A 145 4.74 10.91 26.90
CA LYS A 145 3.71 9.89 27.12
C LYS A 145 2.85 9.66 25.88
N LEU A 146 2.44 10.71 25.17
CA LEU A 146 1.67 10.60 23.93
C LEU A 146 2.46 9.87 22.84
N VAL A 147 3.76 10.17 22.71
CA VAL A 147 4.65 9.47 21.78
C VAL A 147 4.78 7.99 22.13
N THR A 148 5.05 7.65 23.39
CA THR A 148 5.17 6.25 23.82
C THR A 148 3.86 5.48 23.60
N THR A 149 2.72 6.05 23.99
CA THR A 149 1.41 5.42 23.76
C THR A 149 1.11 5.22 22.29
N ARG A 150 1.51 6.15 21.41
CA ARG A 150 1.34 5.98 19.97
C ARG A 150 2.28 4.91 19.40
N LEU A 151 3.52 4.83 19.86
CA LEU A 151 4.46 3.77 19.46
C LEU A 151 3.95 2.40 19.90
N ASP A 152 3.44 2.27 21.12
CA ASP A 152 2.83 1.03 21.62
C ASP A 152 1.62 0.63 20.77
N ALA A 153 0.78 1.59 20.39
CA ALA A 153 -0.37 1.33 19.52
C ALA A 153 0.05 0.90 18.10
N LEU A 154 1.10 1.49 17.53
CA LEU A 154 1.64 1.09 16.22
C LEU A 154 2.28 -0.31 16.27
N LEU A 155 2.95 -0.65 17.37
CA LEU A 155 3.52 -2.00 17.56
C LEU A 155 2.43 -3.06 17.75
N ALA A 156 1.31 -2.71 18.39
CA ALA A 156 0.16 -3.60 18.54
C ALA A 156 -0.57 -3.84 17.19
N ASP A 157 -0.71 -2.79 16.36
CA ASP A 157 -1.38 -2.86 15.06
C ASP A 157 -0.55 -3.63 14.00
N ALA A 158 0.78 -3.59 14.12
CA ALA A 158 1.69 -4.36 13.26
C ALA A 158 1.75 -5.88 13.59
N GLY A 159 1.08 -6.31 14.67
CA GLY A 159 1.14 -7.69 15.17
C GLY A 159 0.05 -8.63 14.64
N ASP A 160 -0.87 -8.16 13.79
CA ASP A 160 -2.11 -8.86 13.46
C ASP A 160 -2.33 -9.04 11.94
N ASP A 161 -1.25 -9.15 11.15
CA ASP A 161 -1.34 -9.63 9.77
C ASP A 161 -1.26 -11.16 9.81
N PRO A 162 -2.39 -11.90 9.70
CA PRO A 162 -2.31 -13.34 9.55
C PRO A 162 -1.69 -13.56 8.17
N LEU A 163 -0.46 -14.04 8.15
CA LEU A 163 0.08 -14.72 6.99
C LEU A 163 -0.93 -15.84 6.66
N GLU A 164 -1.76 -15.61 5.64
CA GLU A 164 -2.60 -16.65 5.05
C GLU A 164 -1.67 -17.78 4.61
N ASP A 165 -1.68 -18.84 5.40
CA ASP A 165 -0.99 -20.10 5.16
C ASP A 165 -1.64 -20.79 3.97
N ASP A 166 -1.25 -20.39 2.76
CA ASP A 166 -1.52 -21.13 1.53
C ASP A 166 -0.62 -22.38 1.48
N SER A 167 -0.79 -23.28 2.44
CA SER A 167 -0.42 -24.69 2.28
C SER A 167 -1.68 -25.49 1.97
N GLU A 168 -2.12 -25.40 0.71
CA GLU A 168 -3.12 -26.35 0.19
C GLU A 168 -2.58 -27.78 0.34
N GLU A 169 -3.41 -28.54 1.03
CA GLU A 169 -3.31 -29.93 1.39
C GLU A 169 -3.38 -30.81 0.12
N ASP A 170 -2.22 -31.22 -0.40
CA ASP A 170 -2.16 -32.26 -1.44
C ASP A 170 -2.50 -33.63 -0.79
N ALA A 171 -3.79 -33.95 -0.81
CA ALA A 171 -4.32 -35.29 -0.62
C ALA A 171 -4.63 -35.92 -1.99
N ASP A 172 -3.74 -36.79 -2.47
CA ASP A 172 -4.04 -38.15 -2.98
C ASP A 172 -2.78 -38.88 -3.47
#